data_AF-A0A9D1AT92-F1
#
_entry.id   AF-A0A9D1AT92-F1
#
_cell.length_a   1.000
_cell.length_b   1.000
_cell.length_c   1.000
_cell.angle_alpha   90.00
_cell.angle_beta   90.00
_cell.angle_gamma   90.00
#
_symmetry.space_group_name_H-M   'P 1'
#
loop_
_entity.id
_entity.type
_entity.pdbx_description
1 polymer ?
#
loop_
_entity_poly.entity_id
_entity_poly.type
_entity_poly.pdbx_seq_one_letter_code
_entity_poly.pdbx_strand_id
1 'polypeptide(L)'
;MADLVTHLCSALLPGAFLRSAWVPLIGVGTVLPDALGRAVPLALERIQLAGAPLPDEVIWSWGALHGPSGMLLVGPLIALAFVRGQRGPALQALWLGVVLHLSLDVLQFHHGQGYPLLAPLSWATFELGWIGSEATVPLALPLLGITAAAWLPRGLQRWAGRDRARRWVVASGLLHGLLPAGALLWIAAPRLGGAVAIVYVAYLVLRASAWCADHELGSSTDQG
;
A
#
# COMPACT_ATOMS: atom_id res chain seq x y z
N MET A 1 -14.50 -3.76 1.01
CA MET A 1 -13.69 -3.09 2.04
C MET A 1 -13.18 -1.80 1.45
N ALA A 2 -13.75 -0.66 1.84
CA ALA A 2 -13.29 0.65 1.36
C ALA A 2 -11.83 0.91 1.77
N ASP A 3 -11.45 0.41 2.95
CA ASP A 3 -10.07 0.45 3.46
C ASP A 3 -9.08 -0.18 2.48
N LEU A 4 -9.34 -1.38 1.95
CA LEU A 4 -8.42 -2.00 1.00
C LEU A 4 -8.11 -1.11 -0.21
N VAL A 5 -9.13 -0.40 -0.72
CA VAL A 5 -8.96 0.53 -1.84
C VAL A 5 -8.10 1.73 -1.43
N THR A 6 -8.34 2.31 -0.24
CA THR A 6 -7.55 3.45 0.24
C THR A 6 -6.11 3.05 0.53
N HIS A 7 -5.88 1.88 1.10
CA HIS A 7 -4.56 1.30 1.35
C HIS A 7 -3.80 1.06 0.04
N LEU A 8 -4.43 0.43 -0.95
CA LEU A 8 -3.80 0.23 -2.25
C LEU A 8 -3.49 1.56 -2.95
N CYS A 9 -4.42 2.52 -2.92
CA CYS A 9 -4.20 3.82 -3.51
C CYS A 9 -3.11 4.63 -2.81
N SER A 10 -2.91 4.45 -1.49
CA SER A 10 -1.83 5.13 -0.76
C SER A 10 -0.43 4.73 -1.25
N ALA A 11 -0.26 3.51 -1.76
CA ALA A 11 0.97 3.07 -2.41
C ALA A 11 1.01 3.46 -3.91
N LEU A 12 -0.08 3.20 -4.63
CA LEU A 12 -0.10 3.35 -6.08
C LEU A 12 -0.10 4.81 -6.54
N LEU A 13 -0.78 5.71 -5.83
CA LEU A 13 -0.85 7.11 -6.23
C LEU A 13 0.55 7.78 -6.21
N PRO A 14 1.34 7.71 -5.12
CA PRO A 14 2.71 8.21 -5.17
C PRO A 14 3.59 7.43 -6.16
N GLY A 15 3.38 6.12 -6.29
CA GLY A 15 4.07 5.28 -7.26
C GLY A 15 3.88 5.72 -8.73
N ALA A 16 2.77 6.38 -9.03
CA ALA A 16 2.51 7.02 -10.32
C ALA A 16 3.49 8.15 -10.67
N PHE A 17 4.26 8.64 -9.69
CA PHE A 17 5.26 9.69 -9.87
C PHE A 17 6.71 9.19 -9.74
N LEU A 18 6.95 8.12 -8.99
CA LEU A 18 8.30 7.65 -8.65
C LEU A 18 8.97 6.75 -9.68
N ARG A 19 8.21 6.22 -10.65
CA ARG A 19 8.68 5.39 -11.78
C ARG A 19 9.46 4.12 -11.41
N SER A 20 9.50 3.73 -10.15
CA SER A 20 10.16 2.50 -9.70
C SER A 20 9.45 1.24 -10.22
N ALA A 21 10.23 0.23 -10.63
CA ALA A 21 9.73 -1.07 -11.04
C ALA A 21 9.10 -1.86 -9.88
N TRP A 22 9.40 -1.48 -8.63
CA TRP A 22 8.97 -2.17 -7.41
C TRP A 22 7.60 -1.73 -6.90
N VAL A 23 7.03 -0.65 -7.47
CA VAL A 23 5.72 -0.11 -7.05
C VAL A 23 4.59 -1.16 -7.01
N PRO A 24 4.45 -2.09 -7.98
CA PRO A 24 3.45 -3.13 -7.89
C PRO A 24 3.60 -3.99 -6.64
N LEU A 25 4.84 -4.31 -6.25
CA LEU A 25 5.12 -5.13 -5.09
C LEU A 25 4.87 -4.39 -3.77
N ILE A 26 5.09 -3.07 -3.75
CA ILE A 26 4.66 -2.20 -2.65
C ILE A 26 3.13 -2.22 -2.53
N GLY A 27 2.41 -2.16 -3.66
CA GLY A 27 0.94 -2.32 -3.67
C GLY A 27 0.48 -3.69 -3.20
N VAL A 28 1.22 -4.76 -3.49
CA VAL A 28 0.96 -6.09 -2.90
C VAL A 28 1.16 -6.03 -1.39
N GLY A 29 2.26 -5.43 -0.92
CA GLY A 29 2.52 -5.24 0.51
C GLY A 29 1.42 -4.47 1.23
N THR A 30 0.78 -3.48 0.59
CA THR A 30 -0.35 -2.75 1.21
C THR A 30 -1.67 -3.52 1.25
N VAL A 31 -1.79 -4.61 0.51
CA VAL A 31 -3.00 -5.45 0.46
C VAL A 31 -2.84 -6.72 1.28
N LEU A 32 -1.59 -7.15 1.48
CA LEU A 32 -1.24 -8.43 2.08
C LEU A 32 -1.79 -8.64 3.51
N PRO A 33 -1.74 -7.65 4.43
CA PRO A 33 -2.28 -7.84 5.78
C PRO A 33 -3.79 -8.09 5.76
N ASP A 34 -4.57 -7.29 5.05
CA ASP A 34 -6.02 -7.47 4.87
C ASP A 34 -6.34 -8.81 4.17
N ALA A 35 -5.58 -9.18 3.14
CA ALA A 35 -5.82 -10.41 2.39
C ALA A 35 -5.67 -11.65 3.29
N LEU A 36 -4.61 -11.71 4.10
CA LEU A 36 -4.39 -12.84 4.99
C LEU A 36 -5.23 -12.76 6.27
N GLY A 37 -5.30 -11.58 6.87
CA GLY A 37 -5.92 -11.33 8.17
C GLY A 37 -7.42 -11.18 8.16
N ARG A 38 -8.05 -10.95 7.00
CA ARG A 38 -9.49 -10.75 6.89
C ARG A 38 -10.13 -11.56 5.76
N ALA A 39 -9.57 -11.53 4.55
CA ALA A 39 -10.20 -12.23 3.43
C ALA A 39 -10.19 -13.76 3.62
N VAL A 40 -9.10 -14.32 4.16
CA VAL A 40 -9.03 -15.77 4.46
C VAL A 40 -10.01 -16.16 5.59
N PRO A 41 -10.02 -15.51 6.78
CA PRO A 41 -11.03 -15.78 7.80
C PRO A 41 -12.46 -15.70 7.26
N LEU A 42 -12.79 -14.66 6.50
CA LEU A 42 -14.12 -14.49 5.92
C LEU A 42 -14.48 -15.65 4.98
N ALA A 43 -13.53 -16.12 4.17
CA ALA A 43 -13.76 -17.28 3.31
C ALA A 43 -13.99 -18.56 4.12
N LEU A 44 -13.23 -18.77 5.21
CA LEU A 44 -13.38 -19.92 6.11
C LEU A 44 -14.71 -19.88 6.87
N GLU A 45 -15.13 -18.72 7.36
CA GLU A 45 -16.45 -18.53 7.98
C GLU A 45 -17.59 -18.88 7.02
N ARG A 46 -17.47 -18.52 5.74
CA ARG A 46 -18.47 -18.89 4.72
C ARG A 46 -18.54 -20.40 4.51
N ILE A 47 -17.40 -21.09 4.56
CA ILE A 47 -17.33 -22.57 4.49
C ILE A 47 -17.98 -23.18 5.75
N GLN A 48 -17.73 -22.60 6.92
CA GLN A 48 -18.34 -23.03 8.18
C GLN A 48 -19.86 -22.90 8.15
N LEU A 49 -20.37 -21.75 7.69
CA LEU A 49 -21.80 -21.51 7.49
C LEU A 49 -22.44 -22.46 6.46
N ALA A 50 -21.65 -23.02 5.53
CA ALA A 50 -22.10 -24.02 4.56
C ALA A 50 -22.16 -25.45 5.13
N GLY A 51 -21.88 -25.64 6.43
CA GLY A 51 -22.02 -26.92 7.13
C GLY A 51 -20.73 -27.71 7.32
N ALA A 52 -19.57 -27.12 7.02
CA ALA A 52 -18.26 -27.73 7.29
C ALA A 52 -17.69 -27.20 8.62
N PRO A 53 -17.78 -27.93 9.75
CA PRO A 53 -17.31 -27.42 11.04
C PRO A 53 -15.79 -27.20 11.00
N LEU A 54 -15.38 -25.94 11.16
CA LEU A 54 -13.99 -25.55 11.29
C LEU A 54 -13.72 -25.19 12.76
N PRO A 55 -12.59 -25.64 13.35
CA PRO A 55 -12.17 -25.19 14.66
C PRO A 55 -11.84 -23.69 14.63
N ASP A 56 -12.24 -22.98 15.69
CA ASP A 56 -12.01 -21.55 15.83
C ASP A 56 -10.50 -21.22 15.71
N GLU A 57 -9.63 -22.07 16.25
CA GLU A 57 -8.18 -21.89 16.23
C GLU A 57 -7.64 -21.75 14.79
N VAL A 58 -8.26 -22.43 13.83
CA VAL A 58 -7.89 -22.31 12.42
C VAL A 58 -8.21 -20.92 11.90
N ILE A 59 -9.38 -20.37 12.23
CA ILE A 59 -9.85 -19.06 11.77
C ILE A 59 -9.05 -17.94 12.45
N TRP A 60 -8.90 -17.97 13.78
CA TRP A 60 -8.22 -16.93 14.54
C TRP A 60 -6.72 -16.84 14.23
N SER A 61 -6.07 -17.94 13.86
CA SER A 61 -4.64 -17.95 13.50
C SER A 61 -4.35 -17.07 12.27
N TRP A 62 -5.29 -16.96 11.33
CA TRP A 62 -5.14 -16.06 10.19
C TRP A 62 -5.23 -14.59 10.59
N GLY A 63 -6.07 -14.25 11.58
CA GLY A 63 -6.15 -12.89 12.11
C GLY A 63 -4.81 -12.38 12.65
N ALA A 64 -4.02 -13.25 13.29
CA ALA A 64 -2.68 -12.91 13.76
C ALA A 64 -1.71 -12.56 12.61
N LEU A 65 -1.95 -13.07 11.40
CA LEU A 65 -1.11 -12.73 10.24
C LEU A 65 -1.27 -11.28 9.80
N HIS A 66 -2.35 -10.60 10.17
CA HIS A 66 -2.55 -9.17 9.90
C HIS A 66 -1.47 -8.29 10.55
N GLY A 67 -0.96 -8.70 11.72
CA GLY A 67 -0.05 -7.88 12.52
C GLY A 67 1.40 -7.86 11.99
N PRO A 68 2.25 -6.98 12.57
CA PRO A 68 3.68 -6.90 12.25
C PRO A 68 4.40 -8.26 12.30
N SER A 69 4.15 -9.07 13.33
CA SER A 69 4.79 -10.38 13.50
C SER A 69 4.43 -11.35 12.37
N GLY A 70 3.16 -11.38 11.98
CA GLY A 70 2.69 -12.13 10.81
C GLY A 70 3.41 -11.70 9.54
N MET A 71 3.48 -10.39 9.30
CA MET A 71 4.12 -9.85 8.10
C MET A 71 5.64 -10.03 8.07
N LEU A 72 6.31 -10.06 9.24
CA LEU A 72 7.73 -10.42 9.35
C LEU A 72 8.00 -11.86 8.89
N LEU A 73 7.03 -12.77 9.02
CA LEU A 73 7.13 -14.15 8.54
C LEU A 73 6.74 -14.27 7.06
N VAL A 74 5.63 -13.65 6.66
CA VAL A 74 5.08 -13.77 5.31
C VAL A 74 5.96 -13.06 4.27
N GLY A 75 6.47 -11.88 4.57
CA GLY A 75 7.28 -11.08 3.63
C GLY A 75 8.47 -11.87 3.06
N PRO A 76 9.34 -12.46 3.90
CA PRO A 76 10.45 -13.31 3.44
C PRO A 76 10.00 -14.50 2.60
N LEU A 77 8.90 -15.17 2.96
CA LEU A 77 8.36 -16.30 2.19
C LEU A 77 7.97 -15.90 0.78
N ILE A 78 7.31 -14.75 0.60
CA ILE A 78 6.98 -14.20 -0.72
C ILE A 78 8.26 -13.80 -1.47
N ALA A 79 9.24 -13.20 -0.79
CA ALA A 79 10.50 -12.79 -1.40
C ALA A 79 11.33 -13.98 -1.93
N LEU A 80 11.17 -15.19 -1.38
CA LEU A 80 11.84 -16.40 -1.87
C LEU A 80 11.42 -16.81 -3.29
N ALA A 81 10.23 -16.37 -3.75
CA ALA A 81 9.76 -16.60 -5.11
C ALA A 81 10.55 -15.81 -6.18
N PHE A 82 11.37 -14.84 -5.75
CA PHE A 82 12.22 -14.04 -6.64
C PHE A 82 13.61 -14.67 -6.82
N VAL A 83 14.25 -14.36 -7.95
CA VAL A 83 15.64 -14.74 -8.22
C VAL A 83 16.59 -14.17 -7.16
N ARG A 84 17.68 -14.88 -6.84
CA ARG A 84 18.54 -14.59 -5.68
C ARG A 84 18.96 -13.12 -5.55
N GLY A 85 19.34 -12.46 -6.64
CA GLY A 85 19.74 -11.05 -6.65
C GLY A 85 18.61 -10.04 -6.43
N GLN A 86 17.35 -10.46 -6.56
CA GLN A 86 16.17 -9.61 -6.42
C GLN A 86 15.44 -9.79 -5.08
N ARG A 87 15.79 -10.80 -4.29
CA ARG A 87 15.07 -11.13 -3.04
C ARG A 87 15.10 -10.00 -2.02
N GLY A 88 16.26 -9.35 -1.84
CA GLY A 88 16.41 -8.21 -0.92
C GLY A 88 15.53 -7.03 -1.31
N PRO A 89 15.66 -6.48 -2.54
CA PRO A 89 14.79 -5.41 -3.02
C PRO A 89 13.31 -5.77 -3.00
N ALA A 90 12.95 -7.01 -3.34
CA ALA A 90 11.58 -7.49 -3.28
C ALA A 90 11.02 -7.47 -1.85
N LEU A 91 11.80 -7.96 -0.87
CA LEU A 91 11.43 -7.95 0.53
C LEU A 91 11.25 -6.51 1.06
N GLN A 92 12.17 -5.61 0.72
CA GLN A 92 12.09 -4.21 1.11
C GLN A 92 10.83 -3.54 0.54
N ALA A 93 10.50 -3.79 -0.72
CA ALA A 93 9.29 -3.26 -1.35
C ALA A 93 8.02 -3.81 -0.70
N LEU A 94 7.97 -5.11 -0.40
CA LEU A 94 6.86 -5.72 0.34
C LEU A 94 6.68 -5.08 1.71
N TRP A 95 7.77 -5.00 2.50
CA TRP A 95 7.73 -4.42 3.84
C TRP A 95 7.37 -2.94 3.83
N LEU A 96 7.80 -2.19 2.82
CA LEU A 96 7.35 -0.81 2.66
C LEU A 96 5.84 -0.72 2.46
N GLY A 97 5.26 -1.61 1.64
CA GLY A 97 3.81 -1.71 1.51
C GLY A 97 3.12 -2.09 2.83
N VAL A 98 3.67 -3.06 3.56
CA VAL A 98 3.13 -3.49 4.87
C VAL A 98 3.17 -2.35 5.89
N VAL A 99 4.30 -1.64 5.99
CA VAL A 99 4.45 -0.51 6.92
C VAL A 99 3.44 0.57 6.58
N LEU A 100 3.25 0.87 5.29
CA LEU A 100 2.25 1.83 4.86
C LEU A 100 0.83 1.39 5.23
N HIS A 101 0.53 0.10 5.10
CA HIS A 101 -0.76 -0.46 5.51
C HIS A 101 -0.99 -0.32 7.02
N LEU A 102 -0.07 -0.82 7.84
CA LEU A 102 -0.21 -0.77 9.29
C LEU A 102 -0.21 0.67 9.83
N SER A 103 0.49 1.59 9.16
CA SER A 103 0.45 3.01 9.49
C SER A 103 -0.93 3.60 9.26
N LEU A 104 -1.62 3.17 8.20
CA LEU A 104 -3.00 3.57 7.91
C LEU A 104 -3.97 3.01 8.95
N ASP A 105 -3.87 1.73 9.27
CA ASP A 105 -4.68 1.11 10.32
C ASP A 105 -4.53 1.81 11.67
N VAL A 106 -3.30 2.14 12.07
CA VAL A 106 -3.04 2.85 13.33
C VAL A 106 -3.72 4.21 13.35
N LEU A 107 -3.87 4.88 12.22
CA LEU A 107 -4.57 6.16 12.14
C LEU A 107 -6.09 5.99 12.18
N GLN A 108 -6.60 4.80 11.88
CA GLN A 108 -8.02 4.52 11.87
C GLN A 108 -8.58 4.28 13.27
N PHE A 109 -9.86 4.60 13.43
CA PHE A 109 -10.69 4.14 14.55
C PHE A 109 -11.59 3.01 14.05
N HIS A 110 -11.40 1.83 14.61
CA HIS A 110 -12.29 0.70 14.36
C HIS A 110 -13.38 0.68 15.42
N HIS A 111 -14.65 0.69 15.00
CA HIS A 111 -15.78 0.45 15.91
C HIS A 111 -15.76 -1.04 16.34
N GLY A 112 -14.81 -1.41 17.22
CA GLY A 112 -14.54 -2.80 17.61
C GLY A 112 -13.27 -2.93 18.47
N GLN A 113 -12.69 -4.13 18.54
CA GLN A 113 -11.35 -4.30 19.10
C GLN A 113 -10.32 -3.86 18.06
N GLY A 114 -9.45 -2.92 18.43
CA GLY A 114 -8.35 -2.51 17.57
C GLY A 114 -7.34 -3.63 17.34
N TYR A 115 -6.29 -3.37 16.57
CA TYR A 115 -5.33 -4.42 16.24
C TYR A 115 -4.30 -4.64 17.36
N PRO A 116 -4.03 -5.89 17.75
CA PRO A 116 -2.92 -6.22 18.64
C PRO A 116 -1.60 -6.18 17.87
N LEU A 117 -1.03 -4.98 17.72
CA LEU A 117 0.21 -4.76 16.94
C LEU A 117 1.40 -5.58 17.45
N LEU A 118 1.39 -5.97 18.72
CA LEU A 118 2.46 -6.72 19.35
C LEU A 118 2.12 -8.21 19.55
N ALA A 119 1.06 -8.72 18.94
CA ALA A 119 0.76 -10.15 18.99
C ALA A 119 1.95 -10.97 18.44
N PRO A 120 2.32 -12.11 19.05
CA PRO A 120 1.67 -12.75 20.21
C PRO A 120 2.23 -12.31 21.57
N LEU A 121 3.16 -11.35 21.63
CA LEU A 121 3.80 -10.89 22.87
C LEU A 121 2.86 -10.06 23.75
N SER A 122 1.93 -9.33 23.13
CA SER A 122 0.89 -8.58 23.82
C SER A 122 -0.38 -8.52 22.97
N TRP A 123 -1.53 -8.65 23.64
CA TRP A 123 -2.86 -8.50 23.05
C TRP A 123 -3.42 -7.09 23.23
N ALA A 124 -2.62 -6.16 23.77
CA ALA A 124 -3.01 -4.76 23.87
C ALA A 124 -3.22 -4.18 22.48
N THR A 125 -4.39 -3.58 22.28
CA THR A 125 -4.76 -2.92 21.03
C THR A 125 -4.29 -1.48 21.06
N PHE A 126 -3.78 -0.97 19.94
CA PHE A 126 -3.38 0.44 19.83
C PHE A 126 -3.89 1.05 18.54
N GLU A 127 -4.59 2.19 18.68
CA GLU A 127 -5.10 3.01 17.58
C GLU A 127 -4.99 4.49 17.98
N LEU A 128 -4.62 5.35 17.04
CA LEU A 128 -4.68 6.81 17.20
C LEU A 128 -6.10 7.34 16.99
N GLY A 129 -6.91 6.65 16.17
CA GLY A 129 -8.31 6.97 15.95
C GLY A 129 -8.58 8.33 15.30
N TRP A 130 -7.65 8.84 14.48
CA TRP A 130 -7.80 10.13 13.81
C TRP A 130 -8.79 10.09 12.63
N ILE A 131 -9.02 8.91 12.06
CA ILE A 131 -9.88 8.70 10.90
C ILE A 131 -10.86 7.56 11.22
N GLY A 132 -12.16 7.83 11.23
CA GLY A 132 -13.12 6.73 11.34
C GLY A 132 -12.95 5.75 10.16
N SER A 133 -13.00 4.45 10.41
CA SER A 133 -13.03 3.43 9.34
C SER A 133 -14.10 3.74 8.27
N GLU A 134 -15.28 4.19 8.68
CA GLU A 134 -16.35 4.64 7.77
C GLU A 134 -15.98 5.88 6.94
N ALA A 135 -15.04 6.70 7.40
CA ALA A 135 -14.59 7.89 6.65
C ALA A 135 -13.83 7.53 5.36
N THR A 136 -13.34 6.29 5.23
CA THR A 136 -12.68 5.83 3.99
C THR A 136 -13.68 5.50 2.88
N VAL A 137 -14.93 5.18 3.21
CA VAL A 137 -15.98 4.84 2.24
C VAL A 137 -16.21 5.93 1.19
N PRO A 138 -16.49 7.20 1.56
CA PRO A 138 -16.68 8.25 0.57
C PRO A 138 -15.37 8.63 -0.16
N LEU A 139 -14.21 8.31 0.41
CA LEU A 139 -12.90 8.63 -0.17
C LEU A 139 -12.40 7.57 -1.15
N ALA A 140 -12.81 6.31 -1.00
CA ALA A 140 -12.30 5.19 -1.77
C ALA A 140 -12.48 5.38 -3.28
N LEU A 141 -13.69 5.74 -3.73
CA LEU A 141 -13.98 5.91 -5.16
C LEU A 141 -13.27 7.14 -5.78
N PRO A 142 -13.31 8.34 -5.18
CA PRO A 142 -12.53 9.47 -5.66
C PRO A 142 -11.03 9.17 -5.72
N LEU A 143 -10.49 8.55 -4.68
CA LEU A 143 -9.07 8.22 -4.60
C LEU A 143 -8.67 7.17 -5.65
N LEU A 144 -9.52 6.17 -5.90
CA LEU A 144 -9.35 5.22 -6.99
C LEU A 144 -9.35 5.92 -8.36
N GLY A 145 -10.29 6.84 -8.59
CA GLY A 145 -10.37 7.62 -9.82
C GLY A 145 -9.12 8.46 -10.08
N ILE A 146 -8.63 9.17 -9.05
CA ILE A 146 -7.39 9.97 -9.12
C ILE A 146 -6.19 9.05 -9.37
N THR A 147 -6.10 7.93 -8.65
CA THR A 147 -5.02 6.95 -8.82
C THR A 147 -5.03 6.40 -10.24
N ALA A 148 -6.18 5.95 -10.75
CA ALA A 148 -6.30 5.45 -12.12
C ALA A 148 -5.90 6.51 -13.16
N ALA A 149 -6.35 7.76 -12.99
CA ALA A 149 -5.98 8.87 -13.86
C ALA A 149 -4.46 9.15 -13.85
N ALA A 150 -3.80 9.04 -12.69
CA ALA A 150 -2.35 9.22 -12.57
C ALA A 150 -1.55 8.11 -13.31
N TRP A 151 -2.10 6.89 -13.40
CA TRP A 151 -1.48 5.78 -14.13
C TRP A 151 -1.83 5.73 -15.62
N LEU A 152 -2.91 6.38 -16.05
CA LEU A 152 -3.40 6.34 -17.42
C LEU A 152 -2.35 6.77 -18.47
N PRO A 153 -1.58 7.87 -18.31
CA PRO A 153 -0.55 8.26 -19.27
C PRO A 153 0.51 7.18 -19.47
N ARG A 154 0.86 6.43 -18.43
CA ARG A 154 1.85 5.34 -18.51
C ARG A 154 1.31 4.15 -19.29
N GLY A 155 0.05 3.79 -19.06
CA GLY A 155 -0.64 2.74 -19.83
C GLY A 155 -0.69 3.10 -21.32
N LEU A 156 -1.09 4.34 -21.62
CA LEU A 156 -1.14 4.87 -22.98
C LEU A 156 0.24 4.94 -23.64
N GLN A 157 1.28 5.37 -22.93
CA GLN A 157 2.66 5.39 -23.46
C GLN A 157 3.20 3.99 -23.78
N ARG A 158 2.89 2.98 -22.95
CA ARG A 158 3.25 1.59 -23.22
C ARG A 158 2.51 1.03 -24.43
N TRP A 159 1.23 1.36 -24.57
CA TRP A 159 0.38 0.90 -25.67
C TRP A 159 0.70 1.59 -27.00
N ALA A 160 0.99 2.89 -27.01
CA ALA A 160 1.18 3.68 -28.22
C ALA A 160 2.54 3.47 -28.94
N GLY A 161 3.42 2.63 -28.40
CA GLY A 161 4.79 2.44 -28.91
C GLY A 161 5.71 3.65 -28.64
N ARG A 162 7.04 3.43 -28.67
CA ARG A 162 8.04 4.45 -28.30
C ARG A 162 7.99 5.72 -29.15
N ASP A 163 7.51 5.65 -30.39
CA ASP A 163 7.58 6.77 -31.34
C ASP A 163 6.50 7.85 -31.16
N ARG A 164 5.35 7.52 -30.52
CA ARG A 164 4.28 8.51 -30.22
C ARG A 164 4.33 9.08 -28.79
N ALA A 165 5.12 8.48 -27.90
CA ALA A 165 5.19 8.85 -26.49
C ALA A 165 5.77 10.25 -26.21
N ARG A 166 6.63 10.78 -27.09
CA ARG A 166 7.28 12.09 -26.90
C ARG A 166 6.31 13.27 -26.87
N ARG A 167 5.17 13.21 -27.58
CA ARG A 167 4.20 14.32 -27.61
C ARG A 167 3.37 14.43 -26.33
N TRP A 168 3.23 13.34 -25.55
CA TRP A 168 2.43 13.30 -24.33
C TRP A 168 3.19 13.76 -23.08
N VAL A 169 4.52 13.64 -23.05
CA VAL A 169 5.36 14.07 -21.91
C VAL A 169 5.27 15.58 -21.68
N VAL A 170 5.12 16.37 -22.74
CA VAL A 170 4.98 17.84 -22.64
C VAL A 170 3.65 18.25 -21.99
N ALA A 171 2.55 17.56 -22.30
CA ALA A 171 1.25 17.80 -21.66
C ALA A 171 1.21 17.38 -20.17
N SER A 172 2.01 16.37 -19.81
CA SER A 172 2.11 15.86 -18.42
C SER A 172 2.82 16.84 -17.48
N GLY A 173 3.81 17.58 -18.00
CA GLY A 173 4.55 18.59 -17.22
C GLY A 173 3.68 19.74 -16.72
N LEU A 174 2.66 20.13 -17.48
CA LEU A 174 1.67 21.14 -17.08
C LEU A 174 0.77 20.66 -15.93
N LEU A 175 0.43 19.37 -15.90
CA LEU A 175 -0.33 18.74 -14.80
C LEU A 175 0.51 18.60 -13.51
N HIS A 176 1.82 18.34 -13.63
CA HIS A 176 2.73 18.31 -12.48
C HIS A 176 2.93 19.67 -11.80
N GLY A 177 2.70 20.78 -12.51
CA GLY A 177 2.73 22.13 -11.93
C GLY A 177 1.49 22.50 -11.10
N LEU A 178 0.35 21.84 -11.33
CA LEU A 178 -0.93 22.16 -10.65
C LEU A 178 -1.18 21.34 -9.38
N LEU A 179 -0.57 20.15 -9.25
CA LEU A 179 -0.69 19.31 -8.05
C LEU A 179 -0.10 19.93 -6.76
N PRO A 180 1.04 20.65 -6.78
CA PRO A 180 1.55 21.36 -5.61
C PRO A 180 0.64 22.53 -5.19
N ALA A 181 -0.01 23.19 -6.15
CA ALA A 181 -0.94 24.29 -5.89
C ALA A 181 -2.26 23.79 -5.26
N GLY A 182 -2.74 22.61 -5.66
CA GLY A 182 -3.87 21.95 -5.03
C GLY A 182 -3.59 21.49 -3.60
N ALA A 183 -2.36 21.04 -3.31
CA ALA A 183 -1.94 20.68 -1.96
C ALA A 183 -1.86 21.88 -1.00
N LEU A 184 -1.50 23.07 -1.50
CA LEU A 184 -1.44 24.31 -0.71
C LEU A 184 -2.83 24.92 -0.43
N LEU A 185 -3.79 24.81 -1.35
CA LEU A 185 -5.15 25.32 -1.14
C LEU A 185 -5.99 24.47 -0.16
N TRP A 186 -5.53 23.26 0.18
CA TRP A 186 -6.30 22.30 0.98
C TRP A 186 -5.88 22.18 2.45
N ILE A 187 -4.81 22.89 2.86
CA ILE A 187 -4.38 23.05 4.25
C ILE A 187 -5.44 23.80 5.09
N ALA A 188 -6.43 24.44 4.46
CA ALA A 188 -7.51 25.17 5.12
C ALA A 188 -8.70 24.32 5.61
N ALA A 189 -8.72 22.99 5.37
CA ALA A 189 -9.84 22.11 5.73
C ALA A 189 -9.45 21.09 6.83
N PRO A 190 -9.65 21.40 8.13
CA PRO A 190 -9.16 20.58 9.25
C PRO A 190 -9.77 19.17 9.33
N ARG A 191 -10.85 18.87 8.60
CA ARG A 191 -11.49 17.54 8.55
C ARG A 191 -10.89 16.58 7.52
N LEU A 192 -9.98 17.05 6.66
CA LEU A 192 -9.36 16.26 5.57
C LEU A 192 -7.85 16.05 5.74
N GLY A 193 -7.26 16.62 6.81
CA GLY A 193 -5.80 16.65 7.01
C GLY A 193 -5.14 15.27 7.17
N GLY A 194 -5.85 14.28 7.73
CA GLY A 194 -5.28 12.94 7.98
C GLY A 194 -4.90 12.20 6.69
N ALA A 195 -5.82 12.10 5.73
CA ALA A 195 -5.60 11.38 4.47
C ALA A 195 -4.49 12.02 3.61
N VAL A 196 -4.34 13.35 3.66
CA VAL A 196 -3.29 14.05 2.92
C VAL A 196 -1.92 13.85 3.55
N ALA A 197 -1.84 13.90 4.89
CA ALA A 197 -0.61 13.59 5.61
C ALA A 197 -0.13 12.17 5.27
N ILE A 198 -1.06 11.20 5.20
CA ILE A 198 -0.76 9.84 4.77
C ILE A 198 -0.18 9.81 3.35
N VAL A 199 -0.85 10.41 2.37
CA VAL A 199 -0.38 10.37 0.96
C VAL A 199 0.98 11.08 0.81
N TYR A 200 1.19 12.16 1.55
CA TYR A 200 2.45 12.90 1.53
C TYR A 200 3.59 12.12 2.22
N VAL A 201 3.34 11.52 3.39
CA VAL A 201 4.31 10.65 4.07
C VAL A 201 4.62 9.44 3.20
N ALA A 202 3.60 8.78 2.64
CA ALA A 202 3.77 7.69 1.68
C ALA A 202 4.65 8.12 0.50
N TYR A 203 4.41 9.29 -0.08
CA TYR A 203 5.24 9.84 -1.15
C TYR A 203 6.69 10.06 -0.72
N LEU A 204 6.96 10.64 0.44
CA LEU A 204 8.32 10.86 0.93
C LEU A 204 9.06 9.54 1.18
N VAL A 205 8.42 8.58 1.83
CA VAL A 205 9.02 7.27 2.11
C VAL A 205 9.30 6.50 0.82
N LEU A 206 8.35 6.52 -0.12
CA LEU A 206 8.51 5.87 -1.42
C LEU A 206 9.62 6.54 -2.25
N ARG A 207 9.77 7.87 -2.16
CA ARG A 207 10.84 8.62 -2.83
C ARG A 207 12.22 8.26 -2.28
N ALA A 208 12.36 8.19 -0.95
CA ALA A 208 13.62 7.78 -0.32
C ALA A 208 14.00 6.34 -0.71
N SER A 209 13.01 5.44 -0.74
CA SER A 209 13.23 4.03 -1.09
C SER A 209 13.63 3.83 -2.56
N ALA A 210 12.98 4.55 -3.48
CA ALA A 210 13.36 4.54 -4.90
C ALA A 210 14.80 5.06 -5.11
N TRP A 211 15.19 6.11 -4.39
CA TRP A 211 16.55 6.65 -4.45
C TRP A 211 17.60 5.62 -4.02
N CYS A 212 17.37 4.89 -2.92
CA CYS A 212 18.28 3.82 -2.46
C CYS A 212 18.38 2.68 -3.49
N ALA A 213 17.25 2.20 -4.02
CA ALA A 213 17.23 1.09 -4.97
C ALA A 213 17.97 1.41 -6.28
N ASP A 214 17.87 2.65 -6.78
CA ASP A 214 18.57 3.09 -7.99
C ASP A 214 20.09 3.20 -7.78
N HIS A 215 20.56 3.51 -6.56
CA HIS A 215 21.99 3.61 -6.24
C HIS A 215 22.66 2.24 -6.02
N GLU A 216 21.95 1.25 -5.48
CA GLU A 216 22.49 -0.10 -5.32
C GLU A 216 22.70 -0.80 -6.68
N LEU A 217 21.78 -0.64 -7.63
CA LEU A 217 21.85 -1.27 -8.95
C LEU A 217 22.99 -0.69 -9.83
N GLY A 218 23.32 0.60 -9.67
CA GLY A 218 24.37 1.25 -10.46
C GLY A 218 25.81 0.89 -10.07
N SER A 219 26.04 0.29 -8.90
CA SER A 219 27.40 -0.01 -8.41
C SER A 219 27.96 -1.38 -8.83
N SER A 220 27.15 -2.23 -9.46
CA SER A 220 27.54 -3.62 -9.79
C SER A 220 28.05 -3.83 -11.22
N THR A 221 27.99 -2.81 -12.09
CA THR A 221 28.32 -2.96 -13.51
C THR A 221 29.74 -2.54 -13.92
N ASP A 222 30.55 -1.99 -13.01
CA ASP A 222 31.89 -1.46 -13.33
C ASP A 222 33.08 -2.32 -12.83
N GLN A 223 32.89 -3.63 -12.60
CA GLN A 223 33.98 -4.56 -12.24
C GLN A 223 34.19 -5.68 -13.26
N GLY A 224 34.14 -5.36 -14.55
CA GLY A 224 34.49 -6.26 -15.66
C GLY A 224 35.46 -5.63 -16.64
#